data_AF-A0A495XG87-F1
#
_entry.id   AF-A0A495XG87-F1
#
_cell.length_a   1.000
_cell.length_b   1.000
_cell.length_c   1.000
_cell.angle_alpha   90.00
_cell.angle_beta   90.00
_cell.angle_gamma   90.00
#
_symmetry.space_group_name_H-M   'P 1'
#
loop_
_entity.id
_entity.type
_entity.pdbx_description
1 polymer ?
#
loop_
_entity_poly.entity_id
_entity_poly.type
_entity_poly.pdbx_seq_one_letter_code
_entity_poly.pdbx_strand_id
1 'polypeptide(L)'
;MTPYVNLIGQEGRAAVSSSSELDKRPAVDTHDEPSAEWGWHGTFPKGIRIAGWLSVLATFSLLIGNHHGRTENIWVIAFGTGMAILLIWEQVRSRTSWRR
;
A
#
# COMPACT_ATOMS: atom_id res chain seq x y z
N MET A 1 23.01 -11.37 -52.50
CA MET A 1 23.90 -10.99 -51.38
C MET A 1 23.02 -10.32 -50.33
N THR A 2 22.50 -11.09 -49.38
CA THR A 2 21.61 -10.61 -48.30
C THR A 2 22.46 -10.11 -47.14
N PRO A 3 22.28 -8.87 -46.64
CA PRO A 3 23.00 -8.44 -45.45
C PRO A 3 22.37 -9.13 -44.23
N TYR A 4 23.18 -9.88 -43.49
CA TYR A 4 22.85 -10.35 -42.14
C TYR A 4 22.86 -9.12 -41.21
N VAL A 5 21.70 -8.47 -41.09
CA VAL A 5 21.51 -7.36 -40.15
C VAL A 5 21.47 -7.94 -38.74
N ASN A 6 22.41 -7.47 -37.94
CA ASN A 6 22.71 -7.77 -36.55
C ASN A 6 21.45 -7.94 -35.65
N LEU A 7 21.03 -9.18 -35.40
CA LEU A 7 19.93 -9.56 -34.49
C LEU A 7 20.31 -9.43 -33.00
N ILE A 8 21.61 -9.42 -32.67
CA ILE A 8 22.11 -9.47 -31.29
C ILE A 8 21.85 -8.13 -30.55
N GLY A 9 21.65 -7.02 -31.27
CA GLY A 9 21.40 -5.69 -30.70
C GLY A 9 19.93 -5.29 -30.53
N GLN A 10 18.98 -6.10 -31.01
CA GLN A 10 17.53 -5.80 -30.94
C GLN A 10 16.94 -6.19 -29.58
N GLU A 11 17.38 -7.33 -29.04
CA GLU A 11 16.90 -7.91 -27.77
C GLU A 11 17.09 -6.95 -26.57
N GLY A 12 18.26 -6.29 -26.51
CA GLY A 12 18.58 -5.34 -25.45
C GLY A 12 17.79 -4.03 -25.51
N ARG A 13 17.34 -3.61 -26.70
CA ARG A 13 16.53 -2.39 -26.89
C ARG A 13 15.07 -2.63 -26.52
N ALA A 14 14.55 -3.83 -26.80
CA ALA A 14 13.20 -4.23 -26.40
C ALA A 14 13.06 -4.32 -24.85
N ALA A 15 14.07 -4.87 -24.16
CA ALA A 15 14.06 -4.96 -22.70
C ALA A 15 14.11 -3.58 -22.00
N VAL A 16 14.84 -2.61 -22.56
CA VAL A 16 14.91 -1.23 -22.06
C VAL A 16 13.66 -0.41 -22.43
N SER A 17 13.01 -0.70 -23.57
CA SER A 17 11.73 -0.06 -23.96
C SER A 17 10.59 -0.48 -23.04
N SER A 18 10.50 -1.78 -22.70
CA SER A 18 9.43 -2.36 -21.89
C SER A 18 9.32 -1.76 -20.48
N SER A 19 10.44 -1.49 -19.82
CA SER A 19 10.45 -0.85 -18.49
C SER A 19 10.00 0.61 -18.53
N SER A 20 10.37 1.36 -19.58
CA SER A 20 9.93 2.76 -19.77
C SER A 20 8.45 2.88 -20.17
N GLU A 21 7.91 1.86 -20.86
CA GLU A 21 6.49 1.75 -21.18
C GLU A 21 5.63 1.40 -19.96
N LEU A 22 6.16 0.60 -19.04
CA LEU A 22 5.53 0.33 -17.74
C LEU A 22 5.48 1.57 -16.85
N ASP A 23 6.53 2.40 -16.88
CA ASP A 23 6.61 3.66 -16.13
C ASP A 23 5.63 4.73 -16.65
N LYS A 24 5.19 4.60 -17.92
CA LYS A 24 4.19 5.47 -18.56
C LYS A 24 2.74 5.07 -18.29
N ARG A 25 2.48 3.85 -17.81
CA ARG A 25 1.10 3.42 -17.51
C ARG A 25 0.66 4.08 -16.21
N PRO A 26 -0.53 4.70 -16.16
CA PRO A 26 -1.03 5.24 -14.91
C PRO A 26 -1.15 4.11 -13.88
N ALA A 27 -0.78 4.39 -12.62
CA ALA A 27 -0.83 3.42 -11.52
C ALA A 27 -2.27 2.94 -11.19
N VAL A 28 -3.27 3.65 -11.73
CA VAL A 28 -4.71 3.37 -11.66
C VAL A 28 -5.25 3.42 -13.08
N ASP A 29 -6.05 2.43 -13.47
CA ASP A 29 -6.69 2.40 -14.80
C ASP A 29 -7.73 3.53 -14.90
N THR A 30 -7.61 4.36 -15.93
CA THR A 30 -8.55 5.45 -16.22
C THR A 30 -9.95 4.91 -16.57
N HIS A 31 -10.07 3.64 -16.97
CA HIS A 31 -11.37 2.99 -17.19
C HIS A 31 -12.13 2.72 -15.88
N ASP A 32 -11.42 2.35 -14.82
CA ASP A 32 -12.01 2.09 -13.49
C ASP A 32 -12.24 3.40 -12.72
N GLU A 33 -11.37 4.40 -12.92
CA GLU A 33 -11.45 5.70 -12.26
C GLU A 33 -11.12 6.84 -13.26
N PRO A 34 -12.11 7.48 -13.89
CA PRO A 34 -11.87 8.57 -14.84
C PRO A 34 -11.26 9.80 -14.15
N SER A 35 -11.34 9.89 -12.81
CA SER A 35 -10.66 10.94 -12.05
C SER A 35 -9.14 10.78 -11.97
N ALA A 36 -8.62 9.62 -12.42
CA ALA A 36 -7.19 9.35 -12.58
C ALA A 36 -6.47 10.43 -13.39
N GLU A 37 -7.16 11.10 -14.32
CA GLU A 37 -6.57 12.09 -15.23
C GLU A 37 -6.33 13.48 -14.62
N TRP A 38 -6.96 13.84 -13.49
CA TRP A 38 -6.93 15.23 -12.97
C TRP A 38 -6.55 15.39 -11.49
N GLY A 39 -6.27 14.31 -10.75
CA GLY A 39 -6.13 14.34 -9.28
C GLY A 39 -4.93 13.61 -8.68
N TRP A 40 -4.89 13.56 -7.34
CA TRP A 40 -3.92 12.80 -6.55
C TRP A 40 -4.35 11.33 -6.42
N HIS A 41 -3.57 10.40 -6.96
CA HIS A 41 -3.82 8.95 -6.90
C HIS A 41 -2.70 8.16 -6.22
N GLY A 42 -1.81 8.86 -5.52
CA GLY A 42 -0.69 8.26 -4.81
C GLY A 42 -1.16 7.41 -3.63
N THR A 43 -1.08 6.08 -3.78
CA THR A 43 -1.27 5.15 -2.67
C THR A 43 0.05 4.93 -1.95
N PHE A 44 0.05 5.05 -0.62
CA PHE A 44 1.23 4.81 0.21
C PHE A 44 0.97 3.64 1.16
N PRO A 45 0.93 2.38 0.66
CA PRO A 45 0.50 1.25 1.46
C PRO A 45 1.42 1.02 2.67
N LYS A 46 2.73 1.27 2.52
CA LYS A 46 3.69 1.26 3.64
C LYS A 46 3.44 2.41 4.62
N GLY A 47 3.18 3.62 4.11
CA GLY A 47 2.91 4.80 4.93
C GLY A 47 1.64 4.66 5.76
N ILE A 48 0.56 4.18 5.15
CA ILE A 48 -0.72 3.89 5.81
C ILE A 48 -0.54 2.86 6.92
N ARG A 49 0.24 1.79 6.68
CA ARG A 49 0.53 0.78 7.71
C ARG A 49 1.30 1.34 8.90
N ILE A 50 2.34 2.14 8.63
CA ILE A 50 3.11 2.79 9.69
C ILE A 50 2.21 3.74 10.49
N ALA A 51 1.44 4.59 9.81
CA ALA A 51 0.50 5.51 10.44
C ALA A 51 -0.53 4.76 11.31
N GLY A 52 -1.09 3.66 10.81
CA GLY A 52 -2.02 2.82 11.57
C GLY A 52 -1.41 2.26 12.85
N TRP A 53 -0.19 1.71 12.79
CA TRP A 53 0.50 1.23 13.99
C TRP A 53 0.88 2.36 14.95
N LEU A 54 1.28 3.53 14.46
CA LEU A 54 1.49 4.71 15.29
C LEU A 54 0.21 5.13 16.01
N SER A 55 -0.95 5.08 15.35
CA SER A 55 -2.24 5.34 15.99
C SER A 55 -2.56 4.32 17.08
N VAL A 56 -2.31 3.03 16.85
CA VAL A 56 -2.49 1.98 17.89
C VAL A 56 -1.61 2.28 19.11
N LEU A 57 -0.34 2.61 18.91
CA LEU A 57 0.58 2.96 20.00
C LEU A 57 0.16 4.23 20.74
N ALA A 58 -0.30 5.25 20.01
CA ALA A 58 -0.82 6.48 20.59
C ALA A 58 -2.07 6.21 21.44
N THR A 59 -3.00 5.38 20.97
CA THR A 59 -4.18 4.97 21.74
C THR A 59 -3.79 4.25 23.03
N PHE A 60 -2.85 3.30 22.99
CA PHE A 60 -2.40 2.62 24.21
C PHE A 60 -1.60 3.52 25.15
N SER A 61 -0.93 4.55 24.62
CA SER A 61 -0.28 5.58 25.45
C SER A 61 -1.29 6.35 26.29
N LEU A 62 -2.56 6.43 25.85
CA LEU A 62 -3.65 6.96 26.67
C LEU A 62 -3.98 6.10 27.88
N LEU A 63 -3.36 4.94 28.13
CA LEU A 63 -3.52 4.22 29.42
C LEU A 63 -2.68 4.85 30.54
N ILE A 64 -1.68 5.64 30.19
CA ILE A 64 -0.76 6.25 31.13
C ILE A 64 -1.39 7.54 31.66
N GLY A 65 -1.56 7.64 32.97
CA GLY A 65 -2.00 8.87 33.64
C GLY A 65 -3.31 8.74 34.41
N ASN A 66 -4.20 9.73 34.24
CA ASN A 66 -5.26 10.15 35.17
C ASN A 66 -6.50 9.23 35.29
N HIS A 67 -6.40 7.94 34.95
CA HIS A 67 -7.57 7.05 35.03
C HIS A 67 -7.92 6.76 36.49
N HIS A 68 -9.03 7.33 36.96
CA HIS A 68 -9.59 6.99 38.28
C HIS A 68 -10.51 5.75 38.20
N GLY A 69 -11.14 5.53 37.04
CA GLY A 69 -12.09 4.44 36.82
C GLY A 69 -11.55 3.35 35.91
N ARG A 70 -12.08 2.12 36.07
CA ARG A 70 -11.73 1.01 35.17
C ARG A 70 -12.40 1.13 33.79
N THR A 71 -13.50 1.86 33.69
CA THR A 71 -14.28 1.99 32.45
C THR A 71 -13.46 2.60 31.32
N GLU A 72 -12.68 3.66 31.59
CA GLU A 72 -11.82 4.32 30.60
C GLU A 72 -10.77 3.35 30.06
N ASN A 73 -10.09 2.63 30.95
CA ASN A 73 -9.11 1.60 30.57
C ASN A 73 -9.72 0.51 29.69
N ILE A 74 -10.95 0.05 30.00
CA ILE A 74 -11.63 -0.97 29.20
C ILE A 74 -11.87 -0.48 27.77
N TRP A 75 -12.34 0.76 27.61
CA TRP A 75 -12.59 1.31 26.27
C TRP A 75 -11.29 1.56 25.50
N VAL A 76 -10.27 2.13 26.14
CA VAL A 76 -8.96 2.34 25.49
C VAL A 76 -8.38 1.00 25.03
N ILE A 77 -8.44 -0.03 25.87
CA ILE A 77 -7.99 -1.38 25.50
C ILE A 77 -8.83 -1.95 24.36
N ALA A 78 -10.15 -1.87 24.44
CA ALA A 78 -11.04 -2.40 23.41
C ALA A 78 -10.78 -1.78 22.04
N PHE A 79 -10.64 -0.44 21.97
CA PHE A 79 -10.35 0.25 20.72
C PHE A 79 -8.93 -0.03 20.21
N GLY A 80 -7.91 0.05 21.08
CA GLY A 80 -6.53 -0.21 20.71
C GLY A 80 -6.34 -1.64 20.17
N THR A 81 -6.93 -2.63 20.85
CA THR A 81 -6.90 -4.03 20.41
C THR A 81 -7.71 -4.23 19.13
N GLY A 82 -8.90 -3.62 19.00
CA GLY A 82 -9.70 -3.69 17.78
C GLY A 82 -8.96 -3.15 16.56
N MET A 83 -8.31 -1.99 16.68
CA MET A 83 -7.49 -1.43 15.61
C MET A 83 -6.30 -2.33 15.25
N ALA A 84 -5.59 -2.87 16.24
CA ALA A 84 -4.48 -3.78 16.00
C ALA A 84 -4.92 -5.06 15.26
N ILE A 85 -6.07 -5.64 15.65
CA ILE A 85 -6.64 -6.81 14.97
C ILE A 85 -6.96 -6.50 13.51
N LEU A 86 -7.60 -5.35 13.23
CA LEU A 86 -7.94 -4.95 11.86
C LEU A 86 -6.69 -4.73 10.99
N LEU A 87 -5.63 -4.12 11.53
CA LEU A 87 -4.36 -3.95 10.83
C LEU A 87 -3.68 -5.29 10.53
N ILE A 88 -3.65 -6.20 11.51
CA ILE A 88 -3.12 -7.55 11.29
C ILE A 88 -3.93 -8.28 10.22
N TRP A 89 -5.27 -8.18 10.28
CA TRP A 89 -6.16 -8.80 9.31
C TRP A 89 -5.94 -8.25 7.88
N GLU A 90 -5.84 -6.92 7.72
CA GLU A 90 -5.47 -6.29 6.45
C GLU A 90 -4.14 -6.83 5.94
N GLN A 91 -3.12 -6.86 6.80
CA GLN A 91 -1.79 -7.30 6.41
C GLN A 91 -1.78 -8.77 5.98
N VAL A 92 -2.49 -9.64 6.69
CA VAL A 92 -2.63 -11.07 6.31
C VAL A 92 -3.40 -11.21 5.00
N ARG A 93 -4.51 -10.47 4.82
CA ARG A 93 -5.32 -10.51 3.59
C ARG A 93 -4.57 -9.95 2.38
N SER A 94 -3.75 -8.93 2.57
CA SER A 94 -2.92 -8.34 1.50
C SER A 94 -1.90 -9.34 0.96
N ARG A 95 -1.48 -10.32 1.76
CA ARG A 95 -0.58 -11.41 1.34
C ARG A 95 -1.30 -12.50 0.55
N THR A 96 -2.58 -12.38 0.22
CA THR A 96 -3.30 -13.38 -0.59
C THR A 96 -4.05 -12.73 -1.75
N SER A 97 -3.72 -11.48 -2.09
CA SER A 97 -4.40 -10.71 -3.13
C SER A 97 -4.23 -11.31 -4.53
N TRP A 98 -3.13 -12.00 -4.83
CA TRP A 98 -2.87 -12.64 -6.13
C TRP A 98 -3.78 -13.84 -6.45
N ARG A 99 -4.61 -14.28 -5.51
CA ARG A 99 -5.59 -15.36 -5.71
C ARG A 99 -6.94 -14.85 -6.22
N ARG A 100 -7.04 -13.57 -6.55
CA ARG A 100 -8.22 -12.96 -7.17
C ARG A 100 -7.88 -12.41 -8.53
#